data_AF-A0AAD3ZEY1-F1
#
_entry.id   AF-A0AAD3ZEY1-F1
#
_cell.length_a   1.000
_cell.length_b   1.000
_cell.length_c   1.000
_cell.angle_alpha   90.00
_cell.angle_beta   90.00
_cell.angle_gamma   90.00
#
_symmetry.space_group_name_H-M   'P 1'
#
loop_
_entity.id
_entity.type
_entity.pdbx_description
1 polymer ?
#
loop_
_entity_poly.entity_id
_entity_poly.type
_entity_poly.pdbx_seq_one_letter_code
_entity_poly.pdbx_strand_id
1 'polypeptide(L)' 'MANAVSEEGASAAERWVEVLKAGGTKKPLELAMMAGVDMAKPDPIREAVAYVGELVDEVVRSF' A
#
# COMPACT_ATOMS: atom_id res chain seq x y z
N MET A 1 1.19 -0.61 -1.32
CA MET A 1 2.05 -0.19 -2.44
C MET A 1 2.71 -1.36 -3.16
N ALA A 2 3.39 -2.28 -2.46
CA ALA A 2 3.99 -3.46 -3.10
C ALA A 2 2.98 -4.25 -3.95
N ASN A 3 1.80 -4.60 -3.39
CA ASN A 3 0.75 -5.31 -4.12
C ASN A 3 0.27 -4.54 -5.36
N ALA A 4 0.02 -3.23 -5.23
CA ALA A 4 -0.36 -2.39 -6.36
C ALA A 4 0.71 -2.36 -7.48
N VAL A 5 2.01 -2.41 -7.16
CA VAL A 5 3.07 -2.54 -8.17
C VAL A 5 3.07 -3.94 -8.80
N SER A 6 2.84 -4.99 -8.02
CA SER A 6 2.71 -6.36 -8.53
C SER A 6 1.52 -6.52 -9.48
N GLU A 7 0.39 -5.87 -9.19
CA GLU A 7 -0.86 -5.99 -9.95
C GLU A 7 -0.93 -5.01 -11.14
N GLU A 8 -0.55 -3.75 -10.93
CA GLU A 8 -0.72 -2.67 -11.92
C GLU A 8 0.58 -2.27 -12.63
N GLY A 9 1.73 -2.80 -12.19
CA GLY A 9 3.03 -2.58 -12.81
C GLY A 9 3.50 -1.12 -12.79
N ALA A 10 3.92 -0.64 -13.96
CA ALA A 10 4.56 0.67 -14.13
C ALA A 10 3.68 1.84 -13.65
N SER A 11 2.36 1.74 -13.84
CA SER A 11 1.43 2.80 -13.44
C SER A 11 1.45 3.05 -11.93
N ALA A 12 1.47 2.00 -11.12
CA ALA A 12 1.57 2.10 -9.67
C ALA A 12 2.95 2.61 -9.23
N ALA A 13 4.02 2.19 -9.90
CA ALA A 13 5.37 2.67 -9.63
C ALA A 13 5.51 4.18 -9.90
N GLU A 14 4.95 4.67 -11.02
CA GLU A 14 4.94 6.09 -11.35
C GLU A 14 4.17 6.92 -10.32
N ARG A 15 2.97 6.47 -9.92
CA ARG A 15 2.21 7.14 -8.84
C ARG A 15 3.03 7.22 -7.55
N TRP A 16 3.74 6.15 -7.19
CA TRP A 16 4.59 6.15 -6.01
C TRP A 16 5.75 7.13 -6.12
N VAL A 17 6.39 7.23 -7.29
CA VAL A 17 7.44 8.23 -7.54
C VAL A 17 6.91 9.66 -7.36
N GLU A 18 5.70 9.97 -7.81
CA GLU A 18 5.09 11.28 -7.61
C GLU A 18 4.80 11.59 -6.13
N VAL A 19 4.37 10.59 -5.36
CA VAL A 19 4.20 10.71 -3.89
C VAL A 19 5.54 11.04 -3.22
N LEU A 20 6.62 10.35 -3.61
CA LEU A 20 7.96 10.60 -3.07
C LEU A 20 8.48 12.00 -3.42
N LYS A 21 8.25 12.46 -4.65
CA LYS A 21 8.60 13.83 -5.09
C LYS A 21 7.84 14.91 -4.31
N ALA A 22 6.59 14.66 -3.93
CA ALA A 22 5.81 15.59 -3.12
C ALA A 22 6.41 15.78 -1.72
N GLY A 23 7.14 14.79 -1.19
CA GLY A 23 7.81 14.86 0.10
C GLY A 23 6.87 15.35 1.23
N GLY A 24 7.36 16.25 2.07
CA GLY A 24 6.58 16.83 3.17
C GLY A 24 5.64 17.99 2.81
N THR A 25 5.42 18.27 1.52
CA THR A 25 4.64 19.45 1.09
C THR A 25 3.12 19.26 1.16
N LYS A 26 2.65 18.04 1.42
CA LYS A 26 1.23 17.67 1.52
C LYS A 26 0.94 16.95 2.83
N LYS A 27 -0.33 16.96 3.25
CA LYS A 27 -0.73 16.23 4.46
C LYS A 27 -0.64 14.71 4.23
N PRO A 28 -0.43 13.91 5.29
CA PRO A 28 -0.34 12.46 5.17
C PRO A 28 -1.54 11.81 4.47
N LEU A 29 -2.77 12.26 4.75
CA LEU A 29 -3.97 11.73 4.09
C LEU A 29 -4.00 12.03 2.58
N GLU A 30 -3.50 13.20 2.16
CA GLU A 30 -3.42 13.56 0.75
C GLU A 30 -2.36 12.73 0.03
N LEU A 31 -1.21 12.50 0.67
CA LEU A 31 -0.15 11.64 0.14
C LEU A 31 -0.61 10.18 0.00
N ALA A 32 -1.37 9.67 0.98
CA ALA A 32 -1.95 8.33 0.90
C ALA A 32 -2.95 8.22 -0.27
N MET A 33 -3.82 9.22 -0.42
CA MET A 33 -4.77 9.27 -1.53
C MET A 33 -4.06 9.32 -2.89
N MET A 34 -2.97 10.08 -3.00
CA MET A 34 -2.12 10.10 -4.21
C MET A 34 -1.49 8.74 -4.52
N ALA A 35 -1.15 7.96 -3.48
CA ALA A 35 -0.66 6.59 -3.63
C ALA A 35 -1.78 5.59 -4.01
N GLY A 36 -3.02 6.05 -4.16
CA GLY A 36 -4.19 5.20 -4.42
C GLY A 36 -4.78 4.54 -3.18
N VAL A 37 -4.43 5.01 -1.98
CA VAL A 37 -4.87 4.43 -0.70
C VAL A 37 -5.72 5.42 0.08
N ASP A 38 -7.02 5.12 0.22
CA ASP A 38 -7.94 5.94 1.00
C ASP A 38 -7.85 5.62 2.50
N MET A 39 -6.91 6.27 3.18
CA MET A 39 -6.68 6.12 4.63
C MET A 39 -7.78 6.73 5.51
N ALA A 40 -8.83 7.35 4.94
CA ALA A 40 -10.01 7.74 5.70
C ALA A 40 -10.96 6.55 5.95
N LYS A 41 -10.78 5.46 5.20
CA LYS A 41 -11.53 4.21 5.37
C LYS A 41 -10.77 3.23 6.26
N PRO A 42 -11.47 2.31 6.94
CA PRO A 42 -10.82 1.27 7.74
C PRO A 42 -10.18 0.17 6.88
N ASP A 43 -10.60 0.04 5.62
CA ASP A 43 -10.24 -1.08 4.74
C ASP A 43 -8.74 -1.23 4.50
N PRO A 44 -7.96 -0.16 4.20
CA PRO A 44 -6.52 -0.30 3.98
C PRO A 44 -5.76 -0.91 5.16
N ILE A 45 -6.18 -0.62 6.39
CA ILE A 45 -5.57 -1.21 7.59
C ILE A 45 -5.96 -2.68 7.72
N ARG A 46 -7.23 -3.01 7.46
CA ARG A 46 -7.72 -4.39 7.51
C ARG A 46 -7.04 -5.27 6.47
N GLU A 47 -6.88 -4.78 5.25
CA GLU A 47 -6.18 -5.47 4.17
C GLU A 47 -4.71 -5.73 4.52
N ALA A 48 -4.02 -4.72 5.08
CA ALA A 48 -2.63 -4.89 5.52
C ALA A 48 -2.51 -5.95 6.63
N VAL A 49 -3.40 -5.94 7.62
CA VAL A 49 -3.42 -6.94 8.70
C VAL A 49 -3.73 -8.34 8.16
N ALA A 50 -4.71 -8.46 7.26
CA ALA A 50 -5.08 -9.72 6.64
C ALA A 50 -3.90 -10.33 5.86
N TYR A 51 -3.22 -9.52 5.04
CA TYR A 51 -2.05 -9.95 4.28
C TYR A 51 -0.91 -10.46 5.19
N VAL A 52 -0.63 -9.76 6.30
CA VAL A 52 0.35 -10.26 7.28
C VAL A 52 -0.11 -11.59 7.89
N GLY A 53 -1.40 -11.76 8.16
CA GLY A 53 -1.97 -13.03 8.61
C GLY A 53 -1.72 -14.16 7.61
N GLU A 54 -1.96 -13.93 6.32
CA GLU A 54 -1.70 -14.90 5.26
C GLU A 54 -0.22 -15.32 5.19
N LEU A 55 0.71 -14.36 5.34
CA LEU A 55 2.14 -14.64 5.38
C LEU A 55 2.53 -15.51 6.59
N VAL A 56 1.92 -15.26 7.75
CA VAL A 56 2.13 -16.11 8.94
C VAL A 56 1.60 -17.52 8.71
N ASP A 57 0.40 -17.65 8.13
CA ASP A 57 -0.20 -18.95 7.82
C ASP A 57 0.60 -19.74 6.78
N GLU A 58 1.25 -19.07 5.82
CA GLU A 58 2.19 -19.69 4.87
C GLU A 58 3.42 -20.25 5.58
N VAL A 59 4.01 -19.49 6.49
CA VAL A 59 5.17 -19.92 7.28
C VAL A 59 4.79 -21.14 8.13
N VAL A 60 3.64 -21.12 8.81
CA VAL A 60 3.18 -22.23 9.66
C VAL A 60 2.96 -23.51 8.85
N ARG A 61 2.38 -23.42 7.64
CA ARG A 61 2.14 -24.58 6.77
C ARG A 61 3.41 -25.19 6.17
N SER A 62 4.51 -24.44 6.19
CA SER A 62 5.79 -24.88 5.62
C SER A 62 6.63 -25.73 6.61
N PHE A 63 6.11 -25.98 7.81
CA PHE A 63 6.68 -26.86 8.84
C PHE A 63 5.79 -28.08 9.08
#